data_AF-A0A6I7X4H2-F1
#
_entry.id   AF-A0A6I7X4H2-F1
#
_cell.length_a   1.000
_cell.length_b   1.000
_cell.length_c   1.000
_cell.angle_alpha   90.00
_cell.angle_beta   90.00
_cell.angle_gamma   90.00
#
_symmetry.space_group_name_H-M   'P 1'
#
loop_
_entity.id
_entity.type
_entity.pdbx_description
1 polymer ?
#
loop_
_entity_poly.entity_id
_entity_poly.type
_entity_poly.pdbx_seq_one_letter_code
_entity_poly.pdbx_strand_id
1 'polypeptide(L)'
;MLIGSVLLTPVLAPEIIRMLFTVMAVSLAFTLICISAGFRLNHINMPEINLRETGILLMIGVGGGTISGLVGSGIDMICFSVLVLLFRISESIATATSVILMAINSVFGVLLHICYFDGINAQVQAYWLAAVPIVVVGAPLGAYFCSRMRYLHIRYLLIALIGLELVTSLWLLDFDRTLIIFSISMLVLFLTVMVSMSRARYYVRSSE
;
A
#
# COMPACT_ATOMS: atom_id res chain seq x y z
N MET A 1 -6.31 -11.93 5.35
CA MET A 1 -7.15 -12.20 4.16
C MET A 1 -8.41 -13.00 4.51
N LEU A 2 -8.30 -14.29 4.85
CA LEU A 2 -9.43 -15.18 5.20
C LEU A 2 -10.39 -14.64 6.30
N ILE A 3 -9.84 -14.08 7.38
CA ILE A 3 -10.64 -13.54 8.49
C ILE A 3 -11.39 -12.26 8.08
N GLY A 4 -10.83 -11.44 7.19
CA GLY A 4 -11.47 -10.20 6.73
C GLY A 4 -12.56 -10.44 5.68
N SER A 5 -12.34 -11.39 4.78
CA SER A 5 -13.27 -11.74 3.69
C SER A 5 -14.49 -12.55 4.13
N VAL A 6 -14.45 -13.20 5.31
CA VAL A 6 -15.55 -14.02 5.83
C VAL A 6 -16.35 -13.29 6.91
N LEU A 7 -15.72 -12.40 7.68
CA LEU A 7 -16.38 -11.76 8.82
C LEU A 7 -17.03 -10.41 8.46
N LEU A 8 -16.55 -9.69 7.44
CA LEU A 8 -16.86 -8.25 7.26
C LEU A 8 -17.47 -7.84 5.91
N THR A 9 -17.52 -8.74 4.92
CA THR A 9 -18.16 -8.57 3.60
C THR A 9 -19.63 -8.13 3.64
N PRO A 10 -20.46 -8.51 4.62
CA PRO A 10 -21.83 -8.02 4.69
C PRO A 10 -21.99 -6.67 5.42
N VAL A 11 -20.92 -6.10 6.00
CA VAL A 11 -21.03 -4.96 6.94
C VAL A 11 -20.42 -3.66 6.42
N LEU A 12 -19.46 -3.69 5.48
CA LEU A 12 -18.81 -2.46 5.01
C LEU A 12 -19.35 -1.99 3.66
N ALA A 13 -19.85 -0.75 3.65
CA ALA A 13 -20.15 -0.03 2.42
C ALA A 13 -18.87 0.12 1.57
N PRO A 14 -18.95 -0.05 0.23
CA PRO A 14 -17.81 0.13 -0.68
C PRO A 14 -17.08 1.47 -0.51
N GLU A 15 -17.82 2.50 -0.08
CA GLU A 15 -17.34 3.85 0.20
C GLU A 15 -16.28 3.89 1.31
N ILE A 16 -16.49 3.12 2.39
CA ILE A 16 -15.59 3.07 3.55
C ILE A 16 -14.27 2.41 3.17
N ILE A 17 -14.33 1.33 2.37
CA ILE A 17 -13.14 0.61 1.91
C ILE A 17 -12.24 1.51 1.07
N ARG A 18 -12.84 2.24 0.12
CA ARG A 18 -12.11 3.17 -0.72
C ARG A 18 -11.50 4.32 0.08
N MET A 19 -12.22 4.85 1.06
CA MET A 19 -11.70 5.90 1.95
C MET A 19 -10.56 5.41 2.85
N LEU A 20 -10.61 4.17 3.33
CA LEU A 20 -9.50 3.59 4.09
C LEU A 20 -8.22 3.50 3.25
N PHE A 21 -8.35 3.09 1.99
CA PHE A 21 -7.23 3.06 1.05
C PHE A 21 -6.66 4.46 0.80
N THR A 22 -7.51 5.44 0.50
CA THR A 22 -7.06 6.81 0.20
C THR A 22 -6.41 7.47 1.41
N VAL A 23 -6.96 7.29 2.60
CA VAL A 23 -6.41 7.82 3.85
C VAL A 23 -5.02 7.24 4.14
N MET A 24 -4.86 5.93 3.95
CA MET A 24 -3.58 5.26 4.08
C MET A 24 -2.57 5.82 3.06
N ALA A 25 -2.99 6.05 1.81
CA ALA A 25 -2.16 6.63 0.76
C ALA A 25 -1.71 8.05 1.05
N VAL A 26 -2.63 8.90 1.47
CA VAL A 26 -2.32 10.28 1.84
C VAL A 26 -1.35 10.32 3.02
N SER A 27 -1.51 9.43 4.02
CA SER A 27 -0.58 9.36 5.15
C SER A 27 0.86 9.04 4.73
N LEU A 28 1.02 8.14 3.74
CA LEU A 28 2.32 7.83 3.14
C LEU A 28 2.88 9.00 2.35
N ALA A 29 2.09 9.63 1.47
CA ALA A 29 2.53 10.80 0.70
C ALA A 29 2.98 11.94 1.60
N PHE A 30 2.22 12.22 2.66
CA PHE A 30 2.57 13.24 3.65
C PHE A 30 3.88 12.91 4.37
N THR A 31 4.05 11.67 4.81
CA THR A 31 5.28 11.22 5.48
C THR A 31 6.48 11.30 4.53
N LEU A 32 6.30 10.94 3.26
CA LEU A 32 7.33 11.14 2.23
C LEU A 32 7.66 12.62 2.07
N ILE A 33 6.69 13.52 1.95
CA ILE A 33 6.98 14.96 1.83
C ILE A 33 7.77 15.46 3.05
N CYS A 34 7.37 15.06 4.26
CA CYS A 34 8.03 15.46 5.51
C CYS A 34 9.49 15.00 5.59
N ILE A 35 9.80 13.76 5.18
CA ILE A 35 11.17 13.23 5.15
C ILE A 35 12.02 13.93 4.08
N SER A 36 11.42 14.37 2.97
CA SER A 36 12.12 15.04 1.87
C SER A 36 12.81 16.33 2.31
N ALA A 37 12.23 17.01 3.29
CA ALA A 37 12.75 18.27 3.82
C ALA A 37 14.01 18.09 4.69
N GLY A 38 14.38 16.86 5.07
CA GLY A 38 15.41 16.63 6.10
C GLY A 38 16.50 15.60 5.82
N PHE A 39 16.34 14.59 4.95
CA PHE A 39 17.35 13.51 4.83
C PHE A 39 17.65 13.06 3.40
N ARG A 40 18.96 12.96 3.11
CA ARG A 40 19.59 12.77 1.80
C ARG A 40 20.45 11.50 1.76
N LEU A 41 19.93 10.37 2.26
CA LEU A 41 20.67 9.09 2.24
C LEU A 41 19.74 7.98 1.76
N ASN A 42 19.85 7.68 0.47
CA ASN A 42 19.18 6.56 -0.19
C ASN A 42 20.25 5.50 -0.44
N HIS A 43 20.19 4.37 0.29
CA HIS A 43 21.09 3.27 0.02
C HIS A 43 20.57 2.50 -1.20
N ILE A 44 21.44 2.31 -2.19
CA ILE A 44 21.14 1.56 -3.42
C ILE A 44 21.14 0.04 -3.12
N ASN A 45 21.74 -0.36 -1.99
CA ASN A 45 21.86 -1.76 -1.57
C ASN A 45 20.87 -2.07 -0.43
N MET A 46 20.21 -3.23 -0.52
CA MET A 46 19.45 -3.82 0.59
C MET A 46 20.39 -3.98 1.80
N PRO A 47 20.10 -3.38 2.96
CA PRO A 47 20.76 -3.78 4.19
C PRO A 47 20.46 -5.26 4.45
N GLU A 48 21.46 -6.02 4.91
CA GLU A 48 21.28 -7.42 5.26
C GLU A 48 20.17 -7.57 6.29
N ILE A 49 19.11 -8.29 5.91
CA ILE A 49 17.91 -8.45 6.73
C ILE A 49 18.28 -9.31 7.94
N ASN A 50 18.26 -8.73 9.14
CA ASN A 50 18.49 -9.50 10.37
C ASN A 50 17.24 -10.32 10.78
N LEU A 51 17.43 -11.39 11.56
CA LEU A 51 16.32 -12.19 12.13
C LEU A 51 15.33 -11.34 12.94
N ARG A 52 15.80 -10.28 13.62
CA ARG A 52 14.95 -9.32 14.33
C ARG A 52 14.09 -8.48 13.39
N GLU A 53 14.64 -8.06 12.25
CA GLU A 53 13.93 -7.30 11.23
C GLU A 53 12.88 -8.16 10.53
N THR A 54 13.20 -9.43 10.29
CA THR A 54 12.27 -10.44 9.79
C THR A 54 11.11 -10.65 10.76
N GLY A 55 11.38 -10.72 12.06
CA GLY A 55 10.33 -10.82 13.09
C GLY A 55 9.39 -9.62 13.13
N ILE A 56 9.93 -8.40 12.96
CA ILE A 56 9.13 -7.17 12.89
C ILE A 56 8.32 -7.13 11.59
N LEU A 57 8.91 -7.50 10.45
CA LEU A 57 8.23 -7.64 9.17
C LEU A 57 7.10 -8.66 9.24
N LEU A 58 7.30 -9.77 9.97
CA LEU A 58 6.29 -10.80 10.16
C LEU A 58 5.14 -10.29 11.05
N MET A 59 5.43 -9.57 12.13
CA MET A 59 4.40 -8.95 12.98
C MET A 59 3.61 -7.87 12.24
N ILE A 60 4.29 -7.02 11.48
CA ILE A 60 3.66 -6.00 10.62
C ILE A 60 2.90 -6.67 9.48
N GLY A 61 3.39 -7.77 8.92
CA GLY A 61 2.70 -8.55 7.88
C GLY A 61 1.44 -9.22 8.40
N VAL A 62 1.47 -9.75 9.63
CA VAL A 62 0.28 -10.32 10.30
C VAL A 62 -0.74 -9.22 10.58
N GLY A 63 -0.32 -8.07 11.14
CA GLY A 63 -1.21 -6.93 11.37
C GLY A 63 -1.71 -6.26 10.08
N GLY A 64 -0.86 -6.14 9.07
CA GLY A 64 -1.22 -5.63 7.74
C GLY A 64 -2.12 -6.59 6.98
N GLY A 65 -2.00 -7.90 7.23
CA GLY A 65 -2.86 -8.94 6.68
C GLY A 65 -4.29 -8.92 7.23
N THR A 66 -4.50 -8.37 8.44
CA THR A 66 -5.86 -8.11 8.96
C THR A 66 -6.46 -6.88 8.27
N ILE A 67 -5.71 -5.79 8.16
CA ILE A 67 -6.11 -4.57 7.41
C ILE A 67 -6.36 -4.88 5.94
N SER A 68 -5.55 -5.72 5.32
CA SER A 68 -5.73 -6.15 3.93
C SER A 68 -6.95 -7.04 3.73
N GLY A 69 -7.39 -7.74 4.77
CA GLY A 69 -8.67 -8.44 4.75
C GLY A 69 -9.87 -7.48 4.74
N LEU A 70 -9.69 -6.24 5.23
CA LEU A 70 -10.72 -5.19 5.25
C LEU A 70 -10.74 -4.38 3.95
N VAL A 71 -9.56 -4.02 3.44
CA VAL A 71 -9.41 -3.05 2.34
C VAL A 71 -9.19 -3.74 0.97
N GLY A 72 -8.88 -5.04 0.94
CA GLY A 72 -8.56 -5.78 -0.29
C GLY A 72 -7.11 -5.63 -0.75
N SER A 73 -6.49 -4.45 -0.55
CA SER A 73 -5.06 -4.17 -0.80
C SER A 73 -4.44 -3.28 0.29
N GLY A 74 -4.43 -3.80 1.52
CA GLY A 74 -3.80 -3.11 2.66
C GLY A 74 -2.36 -3.54 2.90
N ILE A 75 -2.05 -4.81 2.66
CA ILE A 75 -0.77 -5.42 3.01
C ILE A 75 0.37 -4.94 2.12
N ASP A 76 0.10 -4.77 0.83
CA ASP A 76 0.99 -4.22 -0.18
C ASP A 76 1.35 -2.77 0.13
N MET A 77 0.37 -1.95 0.49
CA MET A 77 0.62 -0.57 0.89
C MET A 77 1.48 -0.46 2.15
N ILE A 78 1.17 -1.27 3.17
CA ILE A 78 1.92 -1.32 4.42
C ILE A 78 3.35 -1.83 4.15
N CYS A 79 3.50 -2.88 3.36
CA CYS A 79 4.80 -3.40 2.98
C CYS A 79 5.63 -2.36 2.21
N PHE A 80 5.02 -1.68 1.24
CA PHE A 80 5.63 -0.56 0.52
C PHE A 80 6.09 0.55 1.47
N SER A 81 5.22 0.94 2.41
CA SER A 81 5.53 1.94 3.44
C SER A 81 6.72 1.51 4.30
N VAL A 82 6.78 0.25 4.70
CA VAL A 82 7.90 -0.31 5.48
C VAL A 82 9.18 -0.30 4.66
N LEU A 83 9.16 -0.76 3.40
CA LEU A 83 10.35 -0.78 2.55
C LEU A 83 10.91 0.63 2.32
N VAL A 84 10.05 1.62 2.07
CA VAL A 84 10.48 3.00 1.80
C VAL A 84 10.86 3.75 3.08
N LEU A 85 10.07 3.63 4.15
CA LEU A 85 10.28 4.43 5.36
C LEU A 85 11.23 3.77 6.37
N LEU A 86 11.11 2.46 6.59
CA LEU A 86 11.91 1.72 7.58
C LEU A 86 13.26 1.29 6.99
N PHE A 87 13.24 0.63 5.83
CA PHE A 87 14.46 0.12 5.18
C PHE A 87 15.16 1.15 4.27
N ARG A 88 14.53 2.30 4.02
CA ARG A 88 15.07 3.38 3.17
C ARG A 88 15.53 2.89 1.79
N ILE A 89 14.79 1.94 1.24
CA ILE A 89 15.02 1.43 -0.10
C ILE A 89 14.53 2.47 -1.09
N SER A 90 15.24 2.59 -2.22
CA SER A 90 14.82 3.48 -3.31
C SER A 90 13.37 3.19 -3.73
N GLU A 91 12.61 4.26 -3.94
CA GLU A 91 11.18 4.19 -4.24
C GLU A 91 10.91 3.36 -5.50
N SER A 92 11.85 3.36 -6.46
CA SER A 92 11.78 2.55 -7.70
C SER A 92 11.75 1.04 -7.44
N ILE A 93 12.61 0.57 -6.51
CA ILE A 93 12.69 -0.85 -6.17
C ILE A 93 11.48 -1.23 -5.31
N ALA A 94 11.12 -0.38 -4.35
CA ALA A 94 9.99 -0.62 -3.48
C ALA A 94 8.66 -0.72 -4.26
N THR A 95 8.45 0.13 -5.27
CA THR A 95 7.24 0.05 -6.11
C THR A 95 7.19 -1.25 -6.90
N ALA A 96 8.30 -1.66 -7.52
CA ALA A 96 8.37 -2.94 -8.25
C ALA A 96 8.07 -4.13 -7.32
N THR A 97 8.63 -4.15 -6.10
CA THR A 97 8.34 -5.21 -5.12
C THR A 97 6.88 -5.20 -4.66
N SER A 98 6.28 -4.02 -4.46
CA SER A 98 4.88 -3.91 -4.06
C SER A 98 3.93 -4.41 -5.15
N VAL A 99 4.23 -4.16 -6.42
CA VAL A 99 3.41 -4.64 -7.54
C VAL A 99 3.42 -6.17 -7.63
N ILE A 100 4.57 -6.81 -7.37
CA ILE A 100 4.66 -8.27 -7.30
C ILE A 100 3.82 -8.81 -6.13
N LEU A 101 3.90 -8.17 -4.95
CA LEU A 101 3.05 -8.53 -3.80
C LEU A 101 1.56 -8.37 -4.11
N MET A 102 1.18 -7.31 -4.82
CA MET A 102 -0.20 -7.07 -5.25
C MET A 102 -0.70 -8.17 -6.21
N ALA A 103 0.14 -8.60 -7.16
CA ALA A 103 -0.19 -9.70 -8.08
C ALA A 103 -0.40 -11.02 -7.33
N ILE A 104 0.50 -11.36 -6.40
CA ILE A 104 0.40 -12.56 -5.57
C ILE A 104 -0.89 -12.51 -4.73
N ASN A 105 -1.17 -11.38 -4.09
CA ASN A 105 -2.38 -11.19 -3.27
C ASN A 105 -3.65 -11.34 -4.12
N SER A 106 -3.68 -10.82 -5.35
CA SER A 106 -4.82 -11.00 -6.26
C SER A 106 -5.07 -12.48 -6.59
N VAL A 107 -4.02 -13.25 -6.88
CA VAL A 107 -4.13 -14.71 -7.15
C VAL A 107 -4.68 -15.45 -5.93
N PHE A 108 -4.16 -15.17 -4.73
CA PHE A 108 -4.68 -15.76 -3.49
C PHE A 108 -6.14 -15.36 -3.24
N GLY A 109 -6.54 -14.13 -3.54
CA GLY A 109 -7.93 -13.67 -3.41
C GLY A 109 -8.89 -14.45 -4.30
N VAL A 110 -8.51 -14.67 -5.56
CA VAL A 110 -9.30 -15.48 -6.51
C VAL A 110 -9.36 -16.94 -6.07
N LEU A 111 -8.22 -17.53 -5.66
CA LEU A 111 -8.18 -18.92 -5.16
C LEU A 111 -9.07 -19.13 -3.93
N LEU A 112 -9.03 -18.20 -2.97
CA LEU A 112 -9.90 -18.25 -1.80
C LEU A 112 -11.37 -18.14 -2.18
N HIS A 113 -11.70 -17.25 -3.12
CA HIS A 113 -13.07 -17.16 -3.62
C HIS A 113 -13.55 -18.46 -4.27
N ILE A 114 -12.74 -19.10 -5.11
CA ILE A 114 -13.11 -20.37 -5.77
C ILE A 114 -13.25 -21.53 -4.77
N CYS A 115 -12.38 -21.59 -3.75
CA CYS A 115 -12.38 -22.69 -2.79
C CYS A 115 -13.45 -22.56 -1.67
N TYR A 116 -13.80 -21.34 -1.25
CA TYR A 116 -14.68 -21.10 -0.10
C TYR A 116 -16.06 -20.52 -0.45
N PHE A 117 -16.17 -19.75 -1.53
CA PHE A 117 -17.44 -19.21 -2.00
C PHE A 117 -17.83 -19.97 -3.27
N ASP A 118 -19.03 -20.56 -3.31
CA ASP A 118 -19.48 -21.48 -4.35
C ASP A 118 -19.77 -20.78 -5.71
N GLY A 119 -18.76 -20.12 -6.27
CA GLY A 119 -18.80 -19.36 -7.51
C GLY A 119 -18.29 -17.92 -7.40
N ILE A 120 -17.60 -17.46 -8.44
CA ILE A 120 -17.31 -16.03 -8.66
C ILE A 120 -18.49 -15.45 -9.44
N ASN A 121 -19.03 -14.30 -9.01
CA ASN A 121 -20.03 -13.59 -9.78
C ASN A 121 -19.46 -13.26 -11.18
N ALA A 122 -20.20 -13.61 -12.24
CA ALA A 122 -19.76 -13.42 -13.64
C ALA A 122 -19.27 -11.99 -13.92
N GLN A 123 -19.84 -10.98 -13.24
CA GLN A 123 -19.42 -9.60 -13.35
C GLN A 123 -18.02 -9.34 -12.75
N VAL A 124 -17.71 -9.93 -11.59
CA VAL A 124 -16.39 -9.82 -10.94
C VAL A 124 -15.33 -10.53 -11.77
N GLN A 125 -15.66 -11.69 -12.35
CA GLN A 125 -14.77 -12.40 -13.27
C GLN A 125 -14.49 -11.59 -14.53
N ALA A 126 -15.50 -10.92 -15.10
CA ALA A 126 -15.33 -10.05 -16.26
C ALA A 126 -14.40 -8.86 -15.95
N TYR A 127 -14.56 -8.22 -14.79
CA TYR A 127 -13.65 -7.15 -14.35
C TYR A 127 -12.23 -7.65 -14.11
N TRP A 128 -12.06 -8.83 -13.52
CA TRP A 128 -10.75 -9.42 -13.32
C TRP A 128 -10.06 -9.73 -14.64
N LEU A 129 -10.75 -10.39 -15.59
CA LEU A 129 -10.23 -10.68 -16.92
C LEU A 129 -9.93 -9.41 -17.73
N ALA A 130 -10.74 -8.36 -17.58
CA ALA A 130 -10.47 -7.07 -18.20
C ALA A 130 -9.23 -6.39 -17.61
N ALA A 131 -8.96 -6.53 -16.31
CA ALA A 131 -7.81 -5.92 -15.65
C ALA A 131 -6.47 -6.61 -15.98
N VAL A 132 -6.47 -7.94 -16.18
CA VAL A 132 -5.26 -8.73 -16.46
C VAL A 132 -4.38 -8.13 -17.57
N PRO A 133 -4.87 -7.86 -18.80
CA PRO A 133 -4.02 -7.33 -19.87
C PRO A 133 -3.46 -5.94 -19.57
N ILE A 134 -4.24 -5.08 -18.89
CA ILE A 134 -3.75 -3.75 -18.46
C ILE A 134 -2.61 -3.91 -17.47
N VAL A 135 -2.72 -4.82 -16.50
CA VAL A 135 -1.67 -5.02 -15.49
C VAL A 135 -0.43 -5.69 -16.09
N VAL A 136 -0.60 -6.71 -16.94
CA VAL A 136 0.50 -7.45 -17.57
C VAL A 136 1.38 -6.53 -18.42
N VAL A 137 0.80 -5.54 -19.11
CA VAL A 137 1.57 -4.56 -19.89
C VAL A 137 1.97 -3.34 -19.04
N GLY A 138 1.04 -2.83 -18.24
CA GLY A 138 1.22 -1.60 -17.47
C GLY A 138 2.25 -1.72 -16.35
N ALA A 139 2.30 -2.84 -15.63
CA ALA A 139 3.26 -3.03 -14.55
C ALA A 139 4.72 -3.07 -15.04
N PRO A 140 5.09 -3.88 -16.06
CA PRO A 140 6.44 -3.86 -16.61
C PRO A 140 6.82 -2.51 -17.23
N LEU A 141 5.89 -1.87 -17.93
CA LEU A 141 6.13 -0.55 -18.53
C LEU A 141 6.38 0.51 -17.45
N GLY A 142 5.59 0.50 -16.38
CA GLY A 142 5.78 1.35 -15.20
C GLY A 142 7.13 1.10 -14.52
N ALA A 143 7.51 -0.17 -14.32
CA ALA A 143 8.81 -0.53 -13.76
C ALA A 143 9.98 -0.09 -14.66
N TYR A 144 9.83 -0.23 -15.98
CA TYR A 144 10.82 0.23 -16.95
C TYR A 144 11.03 1.75 -16.87
N PHE A 145 9.95 2.53 -16.87
CA PHE A 145 10.04 3.98 -16.67
C PHE A 145 10.66 4.35 -15.32
N CYS A 146 10.28 3.65 -14.24
CA CYS A 146 10.86 3.87 -12.91
C CYS A 146 12.36 3.54 -12.86
N SER A 147 12.85 2.57 -13.63
CA SER A 147 14.28 2.25 -13.69
C SER A 147 15.11 3.33 -14.39
N ARG A 148 14.51 4.07 -15.34
CA ARG A 148 15.17 5.13 -16.11
C ARG A 148 15.11 6.50 -15.42
N MET A 149 14.14 6.70 -14.52
CA MET A 149 13.95 7.98 -13.83
C MET A 149 14.83 8.12 -12.58
N ARG A 150 15.26 9.35 -12.30
CA ARG A 150 15.96 9.67 -11.05
C ARG A 150 14.98 9.52 -9.87
N TYR A 151 15.44 9.00 -8.73
CA TYR A 151 14.65 8.76 -7.51
C TYR A 151 13.76 9.95 -7.09
N LEU A 152 14.21 11.20 -7.28
CA LEU A 152 13.40 12.40 -7.04
C LEU A 152 12.13 12.46 -7.90
N HIS A 153 12.23 12.15 -9.20
CA HIS A 153 11.07 12.17 -10.10
C HIS A 153 10.07 11.07 -9.76
N ILE A 154 10.56 9.88 -9.37
CA ILE A 154 9.71 8.76 -8.95
C ILE A 154 8.90 9.15 -7.72
N ARG A 155 9.53 9.82 -6.75
CA ARG A 155 8.83 10.33 -5.57
C ARG A 155 7.74 11.34 -5.91
N TYR A 156 8.05 12.33 -6.76
CA TYR A 156 7.03 13.30 -7.21
C TYR A 156 5.90 12.62 -7.98
N LEU A 157 6.22 11.63 -8.81
CA LEU A 157 5.22 10.83 -9.54
C LEU A 157 4.33 10.06 -8.57
N LEU A 158 4.88 9.43 -7.54
CA LEU A 158 4.10 8.75 -6.50
C LEU A 158 3.19 9.71 -5.74
N ILE A 159 3.71 10.87 -5.32
CA ILE A 159 2.91 11.90 -4.65
C ILE A 159 1.78 12.41 -5.58
N ALA A 160 2.06 12.58 -6.87
CA ALA A 160 1.08 12.99 -7.86
C ALA A 160 0.00 11.91 -8.07
N LEU A 161 0.36 10.64 -8.14
CA LEU A 161 -0.59 9.52 -8.23
C LEU A 161 -1.48 9.43 -6.98
N ILE A 162 -0.90 9.61 -5.79
CA ILE A 162 -1.68 9.63 -4.53
C ILE A 162 -2.60 10.86 -4.48
N GLY A 163 -2.14 12.01 -4.98
CA GLY A 163 -2.96 13.21 -5.12
C GLY A 163 -4.13 12.99 -6.09
N LEU A 164 -3.89 12.33 -7.22
CA LEU A 164 -4.91 11.95 -8.18
C LEU A 164 -5.93 10.99 -7.53
N GLU A 165 -5.47 9.98 -6.80
CA GLU A 165 -6.32 9.05 -6.05
C GLU A 165 -7.19 9.77 -5.02
N LEU A 166 -6.62 10.75 -4.31
CA LEU A 166 -7.37 11.58 -3.36
C LEU A 166 -8.45 12.39 -4.09
N VAL A 167 -8.10 13.12 -5.15
CA VAL A 167 -9.05 13.96 -5.91
C VAL A 167 -10.16 13.12 -6.53
N THR A 168 -9.83 11.99 -7.14
CA THR A 168 -10.82 11.09 -7.73
C THR A 168 -11.74 10.48 -6.67
N SER A 169 -11.21 10.17 -5.50
CA SER A 169 -12.01 9.71 -4.36
C SER A 169 -12.90 10.80 -3.79
N LEU A 170 -12.40 12.03 -3.67
CA LEU A 170 -13.25 13.17 -3.28
C LEU A 170 -14.34 13.48 -4.33
N TRP A 171 -14.12 13.18 -5.60
CA TRP A 171 -15.12 13.41 -6.64
C TRP A 171 -16.22 12.33 -6.65
N LEU A 172 -15.84 11.06 -6.47
CA LEU A 172 -16.77 9.95 -6.65
C LEU A 172 -17.60 9.63 -5.39
N LEU A 173 -17.21 10.13 -4.23
CA LEU A 173 -17.85 9.79 -2.95
C LEU A 173 -18.75 10.93 -2.48
N ASP A 174 -20.00 10.59 -2.20
CA ASP A 174 -20.91 11.50 -1.52
C ASP A 174 -20.55 11.54 -0.03
N PHE A 175 -20.03 12.68 0.43
CA PHE A 175 -19.55 12.80 1.80
C PHE A 175 -20.68 12.95 2.81
N ASP A 176 -20.93 11.89 3.58
CA ASP A 176 -21.67 11.99 4.82
C ASP A 176 -20.77 12.43 6.00
N ARG A 177 -21.36 13.13 6.96
CA ARG A 177 -20.68 13.65 8.16
C ARG A 177 -20.04 12.53 8.98
N THR A 178 -20.68 11.36 9.04
CA THR A 178 -20.14 10.17 9.74
C THR A 178 -18.87 9.64 9.06
N LEU A 179 -18.89 9.56 7.73
CA LEU A 179 -17.78 9.09 6.90
C LEU A 179 -16.58 10.04 6.95
N ILE A 180 -16.81 11.37 6.99
CA ILE A 180 -15.76 12.37 7.19
C ILE A 180 -15.06 12.19 8.54
N ILE A 181 -15.83 12.07 9.64
CA ILE A 181 -15.26 11.93 10.99
C ILE A 181 -14.44 10.64 11.10
N PHE A 182 -14.97 9.53 10.58
CA PHE A 182 -14.25 8.26 10.52
C PHE A 182 -12.94 8.38 9.72
N SER A 183 -12.99 9.03 8.56
CA SER A 183 -11.82 9.20 7.69
C SER A 183 -10.74 10.06 8.33
N ILE A 184 -11.11 11.17 8.99
CA ILE A 184 -10.16 12.02 9.71
C ILE A 184 -9.53 11.27 10.88
N SER A 185 -10.32 10.52 11.65
CA SER A 185 -9.82 9.71 12.77
C SER A 185 -8.80 8.67 12.30
N MET A 186 -9.13 7.93 11.23
CA MET A 186 -8.20 6.95 10.63
C MET A 186 -6.96 7.63 10.05
N LEU A 187 -7.10 8.82 9.47
CA LEU A 187 -5.96 9.57 8.92
C LEU A 187 -4.97 9.95 10.00
N VAL A 188 -5.45 10.45 11.14
CA VAL A 188 -4.61 10.75 12.29
C VAL A 188 -3.92 9.49 12.81
N LEU A 189 -4.64 8.37 12.92
CA LEU A 189 -4.08 7.09 13.35
C LEU A 189 -2.94 6.63 12.43
N PHE A 190 -3.20 6.51 11.13
CA PHE A 190 -2.21 6.06 10.16
C PHE A 190 -1.02 7.01 10.06
N LEU A 191 -1.26 8.31 10.06
CA LEU A 191 -0.20 9.30 10.05
C LEU A 191 0.70 9.18 11.29
N THR A 192 0.11 8.99 12.46
CA THR A 192 0.88 8.79 13.71
C THR A 192 1.75 7.55 13.63
N VAL A 193 1.23 6.45 13.10
CA VAL A 193 1.99 5.20 12.91
C VAL A 193 3.14 5.40 11.90
N MET A 194 2.86 5.99 10.74
CA MET A 194 3.88 6.24 9.69
C MET A 194 4.98 7.19 10.16
N VAL A 195 4.62 8.25 10.89
CA VAL A 195 5.58 9.20 11.44
C VAL A 195 6.40 8.55 12.56
N SER A 196 5.78 7.74 13.43
CA SER A 196 6.50 6.97 14.45
C SER A 196 7.52 6.02 13.81
N MET A 197 7.12 5.32 12.74
CA MET A 197 7.99 4.42 11.98
C MET A 197 9.14 5.17 11.30
N SER A 198 8.90 6.34 10.71
CA SER A 198 9.97 7.14 10.09
C SER A 198 10.93 7.78 11.09
N ARG A 199 10.48 8.04 12.33
CA ARG A 199 11.31 8.55 13.43
C ARG A 199 12.16 7.46 14.10
N ALA A 200 11.76 6.18 13.98
CA ALA A 200 12.52 5.06 14.49
C ALA A 200 13.83 4.90 13.70
N ARG A 201 14.91 5.55 14.16
CA ARG A 201 16.26 5.48 13.57
C ARG A 201 17.00 4.16 13.83
N TYR A 202 16.31 3.11 14.24
CA TYR A 202 16.93 1.89 14.76
C TYR A 202 17.79 1.11 13.74
N TYR A 203 17.62 1.37 12.43
CA TYR A 203 18.22 0.53 11.38
C TYR A 203 19.15 1.27 10.40
N VAL A 204 19.45 2.55 10.63
CA VAL A 204 20.56 3.21 9.91
C VAL A 204 21.83 2.81 10.64
N ARG A 205 22.45 1.69 10.23
CA ARG A 205 23.81 1.39 10.68
C ARG A 205 24.72 2.51 10.20
N SER A 206 25.37 3.19 11.15
CA SER A 206 26.48 4.09 10.88
C SER A 206 27.52 3.29 10.09
N SER A 207 27.72 3.64 8.82
CA SER A 207 28.87 3.19 8.07
C SER A 207 30.10 3.81 8.72
N GLU A 208 30.77 3.04 9.58
CA GLU A 208 32.21 3.21 9.82
C GLU A 208 32.98 2.74 8.59
#